data_AF-A0A060S4U6-F1
#
_entry.id   AF-A0A060S4U6-F1
#
_cell.length_a   1.000
_cell.length_b   1.000
_cell.length_c   1.000
_cell.angle_alpha   90.00
_cell.angle_beta   90.00
_cell.angle_gamma   90.00
#
_symmetry.space_group_name_H-M   'P 1'
#
loop_
_entity.id
_entity.type
_entity.pdbx_description
1 polymer ?
#
loop_
_entity_poly.entity_id
_entity_poly.type
_entity_poly.pdbx_seq_one_letter_code
_entity_poly.pdbx_strand_id
1 'polypeptide(L)'
;MRTEDFKTKTSRGFKNAFTGRLLCPITKLGDFDADPAAFLRGIRDGVIKIKAWDWPLFLYDESMVVPGQVKPGLFRNTQLIKWYQVIFTGPQSADPDLAESSKSTRKPSLAKKYGIIAVTPESICYVAALVRFLLNSQAAWALKDGHFEGPVFVRSLTRVFARNPKWMETTLRWWNEQVYKTMDDDADEEGLAADLMDLEGDDGEGAEGESEDEQGFYAEAEDEEELEYAQEVPCAPTASYDEEPGDNLSDGADQRDLDANADA
;
A
#
# COMPACT_ATOMS: atom_id res chain seq x y z
N MET A 1 27.58 -10.26 -4.51
CA MET A 1 26.14 -10.51 -4.27
C MET A 1 25.56 -11.06 -5.56
N ARG A 2 25.06 -12.30 -5.60
CA ARG A 2 24.55 -12.91 -6.84
C ARG A 2 23.18 -12.30 -7.16
N THR A 3 23.04 -11.74 -8.35
CA THR A 3 21.81 -11.11 -8.86
C THR A 3 20.66 -12.10 -9.09
N GLU A 4 20.94 -13.41 -9.11
CA GLU A 4 19.95 -14.48 -9.29
C GLU A 4 18.97 -14.62 -8.10
N ASP A 5 19.34 -14.17 -6.90
CA ASP A 5 18.56 -14.42 -5.68
C ASP A 5 17.24 -13.64 -5.60
N PHE A 6 17.00 -12.67 -6.50
CA PHE A 6 15.76 -11.86 -6.51
C PHE A 6 14.75 -12.24 -7.59
N LYS A 7 15.09 -13.20 -8.45
CA LYS A 7 14.31 -13.61 -9.63
C LYS A 7 12.99 -14.28 -9.24
N THR A 8 12.98 -14.98 -8.10
CA THR A 8 11.77 -15.61 -7.54
C THR A 8 11.38 -14.90 -6.25
N LYS A 9 10.13 -14.43 -6.14
CA LYS A 9 9.67 -13.69 -4.94
C LYS A 9 9.83 -14.51 -3.64
N THR A 10 9.79 -15.84 -3.74
CA THR A 10 9.83 -16.77 -2.61
C THR A 10 11.16 -16.78 -1.85
N SER A 11 12.25 -16.24 -2.39
CA SER A 11 13.56 -16.10 -1.73
C SER A 11 13.70 -14.82 -0.90
N ARG A 12 12.73 -13.89 -0.97
CA ARG A 12 12.72 -12.62 -0.23
C ARG A 12 12.22 -12.80 1.21
N GLY A 13 11.86 -11.69 1.85
CA GLY A 13 11.38 -11.66 3.23
C GLY A 13 12.44 -12.12 4.22
N PHE A 14 12.02 -12.83 5.26
CA PHE A 14 12.91 -13.42 6.29
C PHE A 14 13.70 -14.66 5.82
N LYS A 15 13.70 -14.96 4.52
CA LYS A 15 14.59 -15.98 3.93
C LYS A 15 15.90 -15.37 3.41
N ASN A 16 15.94 -14.05 3.22
CA ASN A 16 17.11 -13.32 2.77
C ASN A 16 17.46 -12.23 3.78
N ALA A 17 18.74 -12.09 4.12
CA ALA A 17 19.19 -11.16 5.16
C ALA A 17 18.90 -9.70 4.83
N PHE A 18 19.01 -9.30 3.56
CA PHE A 18 18.78 -7.92 3.15
C PHE A 18 17.29 -7.52 3.26
N THR A 19 16.40 -8.29 2.63
CA THR A 19 14.95 -8.02 2.72
C THR A 19 14.41 -8.29 4.12
N GLY A 20 15.01 -9.25 4.84
CA GLY A 20 14.69 -9.55 6.23
C GLY A 20 15.04 -8.39 7.16
N ARG A 21 16.19 -7.72 6.96
CA ARG A 21 16.56 -6.52 7.72
C ARG A 21 15.58 -5.38 7.49
N LEU A 22 15.20 -5.12 6.23
CA LEU A 22 14.22 -4.08 5.90
C LEU A 22 12.83 -4.33 6.52
N LEU A 23 12.43 -5.59 6.65
CA LEU A 23 11.19 -5.99 7.31
C LEU A 23 11.33 -6.13 8.84
N CYS A 24 12.55 -6.07 9.37
CA CYS A 24 12.80 -6.22 10.80
C CYS A 24 12.17 -5.04 11.55
N PRO A 25 11.43 -5.29 12.64
CA PRO A 25 10.93 -4.23 13.49
C PRO A 25 12.06 -3.37 14.06
N ILE A 26 11.86 -2.07 14.13
CA ILE A 26 12.89 -1.16 14.66
C ILE A 26 13.31 -1.50 16.10
N THR A 27 12.38 -2.03 16.89
CA THR A 27 12.59 -2.46 18.29
C THR A 27 13.46 -3.71 18.43
N LYS A 28 13.67 -4.46 17.33
CA LYS A 28 14.46 -5.71 17.27
C LYS A 28 15.66 -5.59 16.34
N LEU A 29 15.92 -4.39 15.82
CA LEU A 29 16.99 -4.17 14.86
C LEU A 29 18.37 -4.48 15.47
N GLY A 30 18.58 -4.14 16.75
CA GLY A 30 19.83 -4.47 17.45
C GLY A 30 20.07 -5.98 17.55
N ASP A 31 19.02 -6.77 17.86
CA ASP A 31 19.10 -8.23 17.91
C ASP A 31 19.39 -8.81 16.51
N PHE A 32 18.78 -8.23 15.47
CA PHE A 32 19.03 -8.62 14.09
C PHE A 32 20.47 -8.34 13.66
N ASP A 33 20.97 -7.12 13.90
CA ASP A 33 22.30 -6.70 13.46
C ASP A 33 23.42 -7.40 14.25
N ALA A 34 23.14 -7.88 15.46
CA ALA A 34 24.08 -8.68 16.26
C ALA A 34 24.33 -10.09 15.68
N ASP A 35 23.26 -10.81 15.31
CA ASP A 35 23.36 -12.10 14.61
C ASP A 35 22.17 -12.30 13.65
N PRO A 36 22.30 -11.87 12.39
CA PRO A 36 21.22 -12.01 11.41
C PRO A 36 20.82 -13.46 11.17
N ALA A 37 21.77 -14.40 11.21
CA ALA A 37 21.50 -15.81 10.93
C ALA A 37 20.68 -16.45 12.05
N ALA A 38 21.02 -16.17 13.31
CA ALA A 38 20.24 -16.62 14.46
C ALA A 38 18.86 -15.97 14.51
N PHE A 39 18.77 -14.66 14.24
CA PHE A 39 17.49 -13.95 14.24
C PHE A 39 16.52 -14.52 13.20
N LEU A 40 16.98 -14.71 11.95
CA LEU A 40 16.16 -15.28 10.88
C LEU A 40 15.76 -16.73 11.15
N ARG A 41 16.63 -17.52 11.78
CA ARG A 41 16.29 -18.87 12.26
C ARG A 41 15.22 -18.81 13.35
N GLY A 42 15.34 -17.90 14.31
CA GLY A 42 14.33 -17.70 15.35
C GLY A 42 12.95 -17.30 14.81
N ILE A 43 12.88 -16.55 13.71
CA ILE A 43 11.62 -16.28 13.02
C ILE A 43 11.06 -17.54 12.37
N ARG A 44 11.91 -18.30 11.67
CA ARG A 44 11.52 -19.55 10.99
C ARG A 44 10.96 -20.59 11.97
N ASP A 45 11.59 -20.69 13.14
CA ASP A 45 11.21 -21.63 14.18
C ASP A 45 10.02 -21.12 15.02
N GLY A 46 9.53 -19.91 14.75
CA GLY A 46 8.38 -19.32 15.44
C GLY A 46 8.65 -18.77 16.84
N VAL A 47 9.93 -18.73 17.25
CA VAL A 47 10.38 -18.14 18.52
C VAL A 47 10.21 -16.62 18.49
N ILE A 48 10.62 -16.00 17.38
CA ILE A 48 10.48 -14.56 17.16
C ILE A 48 9.22 -14.32 16.34
N LYS A 49 8.24 -13.64 16.95
CA LYS A 49 6.96 -13.31 16.31
C LYS A 49 6.95 -11.83 15.95
N ILE A 50 6.85 -11.54 14.66
CA ILE A 50 6.72 -10.18 14.14
C ILE A 50 5.25 -9.94 13.83
N LYS A 51 4.64 -8.98 14.53
CA LYS A 51 3.21 -8.66 14.45
C LYS A 51 2.98 -7.39 13.66
N ALA A 52 1.72 -7.08 13.41
CA ALA A 52 1.32 -5.95 12.57
C ALA A 52 1.65 -4.56 13.14
N TRP A 53 1.82 -4.42 14.46
CA TRP A 53 2.21 -3.17 15.11
C TRP A 53 3.73 -3.04 15.29
N ASP A 54 4.48 -4.07 14.94
CA ASP A 54 5.94 -4.04 14.95
C ASP A 54 6.42 -3.41 13.64
N TRP A 55 6.61 -2.09 13.64
CA TRP A 55 6.87 -1.34 12.41
C TRP A 55 8.25 -1.63 11.82
N PRO A 56 8.30 -1.98 10.51
CA PRO A 56 9.52 -2.41 9.85
C PRO A 56 10.48 -1.25 9.57
N LEU A 57 11.78 -1.57 9.51
CA LEU A 57 12.88 -0.64 9.28
C LEU A 57 12.71 0.23 8.03
N PHE A 58 12.13 -0.29 6.94
CA PHE A 58 11.99 0.49 5.70
C PHE A 58 11.11 1.75 5.87
N LEU A 59 10.34 1.87 6.96
CA LEU A 59 9.60 3.08 7.28
C LEU A 59 10.50 4.16 7.91
N TYR A 60 11.69 3.79 8.39
CA TYR A 60 12.54 4.63 9.22
C TYR A 60 13.74 5.18 8.45
N ASP A 61 14.10 6.42 8.75
CA ASP A 61 15.46 6.91 8.56
C ASP A 61 16.33 6.40 9.72
N GLU A 62 17.28 5.52 9.42
CA GLU A 62 18.18 4.89 10.40
C GLU A 62 18.99 5.93 11.20
N SER A 63 19.33 7.07 10.60
CA SER A 63 20.11 8.13 11.26
C SER A 63 19.36 8.84 12.38
N MET A 64 18.02 8.78 12.33
CA MET A 64 17.14 9.45 13.29
C MET A 64 16.62 8.49 14.38
N VAL A 65 16.97 7.21 14.32
CA VAL A 65 16.46 6.20 15.24
C VAL A 65 17.09 6.41 16.62
N VAL A 66 16.23 6.52 17.63
CA VAL A 66 16.66 6.63 19.03
C VAL A 66 16.26 5.35 19.76
N PRO A 67 17.21 4.63 20.41
CA PRO A 67 16.89 3.43 21.17
C PRO A 67 15.78 3.68 22.20
N GLY A 68 14.78 2.78 22.22
CA GLY A 68 13.62 2.89 23.12
C GLY A 68 12.53 3.85 22.65
N GLN A 69 12.71 4.57 21.54
CA GLN A 69 11.67 5.43 20.96
C GLN A 69 11.27 4.96 19.55
N VAL A 70 9.97 4.83 19.32
CA VAL A 70 9.43 4.29 18.06
C VAL A 70 9.07 5.38 17.04
N LYS A 71 8.95 6.64 17.48
CA LYS A 71 8.54 7.78 16.63
C LYS A 71 9.69 8.43 15.85
N PRO A 72 10.91 8.61 16.40
CA PRO A 72 12.01 9.21 15.66
C PRO A 72 12.32 8.44 14.36
N GLY A 73 12.49 9.17 13.26
CA GLY A 73 12.77 8.60 11.93
C GLY A 73 11.57 7.98 11.20
N LEU A 74 10.41 7.81 11.85
CA LEU A 74 9.25 7.17 11.23
C LEU A 74 8.71 7.98 10.04
N PHE A 75 8.50 7.29 8.91
CA PHE A 75 8.17 7.82 7.59
C PHE A 75 9.19 8.81 7.01
N ARG A 76 10.46 8.73 7.43
CA ARG A 76 11.55 9.58 6.90
C ARG A 76 12.55 8.82 6.02
N ASN A 77 12.32 7.55 5.77
CA ASN A 77 13.18 6.77 4.87
C ASN A 77 13.14 7.33 3.43
N THR A 78 14.30 7.70 2.89
CA THR A 78 14.41 8.25 1.52
C THR A 78 14.05 7.23 0.44
N GLN A 79 14.25 5.93 0.67
CA GLN A 79 13.81 4.90 -0.27
C GLN A 79 12.28 4.77 -0.32
N LEU A 80 11.60 5.05 0.78
CA LEU A 80 10.14 5.08 0.82
C LEU A 80 9.58 6.22 -0.06
N ILE A 81 10.27 7.36 -0.13
CA ILE A 81 9.95 8.45 -1.06
C ILE A 81 10.09 7.99 -2.50
N LYS A 82 11.19 7.32 -2.86
CA LYS A 82 11.39 6.81 -4.21
C LYS A 82 10.32 5.80 -4.61
N TRP A 83 9.96 4.87 -3.73
CA TRP A 83 8.86 3.93 -4.01
C TRP A 83 7.52 4.63 -4.18
N TYR A 84 7.25 5.69 -3.41
CA TYR A 84 6.06 6.51 -3.60
C TYR A 84 6.07 7.19 -4.98
N GLN A 85 7.19 7.81 -5.36
CA GLN A 85 7.35 8.47 -6.65
C GLN A 85 7.15 7.49 -7.80
N VAL A 86 7.79 6.31 -7.79
CA VAL A 86 7.60 5.28 -8.83
C VAL A 86 6.12 4.95 -9.05
N ILE A 87 5.33 4.89 -7.97
CA ILE A 87 3.91 4.56 -8.03
C ILE A 87 3.08 5.75 -8.52
N PHE A 88 3.23 6.92 -7.89
CA PHE A 88 2.33 8.06 -8.12
C PHE A 88 2.80 9.00 -9.25
N THR A 89 4.07 9.35 -9.28
CA THR A 89 4.63 10.32 -10.23
C THR A 89 5.37 9.68 -11.41
N GLY A 90 5.75 8.41 -11.28
CA GLY A 90 6.39 7.58 -12.30
C GLY A 90 7.89 7.34 -12.03
N PRO A 91 8.50 6.37 -12.74
CA PRO A 91 9.90 5.98 -12.51
C PRO A 91 10.92 7.11 -12.70
N GLN A 92 10.67 8.01 -13.65
CA GLN A 92 11.56 9.14 -13.95
C GLN A 92 11.65 10.13 -12.78
N SER A 93 10.59 10.29 -11.98
CA SER A 93 10.62 11.16 -10.80
C SER A 93 11.40 10.57 -9.62
N ALA A 94 11.62 9.25 -9.61
CA ALA A 94 12.31 8.56 -8.52
C ALA A 94 13.82 8.39 -8.77
N ASP A 95 14.23 8.48 -10.04
CA ASP A 95 15.60 8.27 -10.47
C ASP A 95 15.98 9.29 -11.57
N PRO A 96 16.83 10.29 -11.27
CA PRO A 96 17.22 11.30 -12.25
C PRO A 96 17.95 10.71 -13.46
N ASP A 97 18.68 9.61 -13.29
CA ASP A 97 19.41 8.95 -14.40
C ASP A 97 18.43 8.33 -15.42
N LEU A 98 17.22 7.95 -14.97
CA LEU A 98 16.14 7.48 -15.83
C LEU A 98 15.40 8.61 -16.53
N ALA A 99 15.41 9.82 -15.96
CA ALA A 99 14.81 11.00 -16.58
C ALA A 99 15.59 11.43 -17.83
N GLU A 100 16.92 11.35 -17.80
CA GLU A 100 17.79 11.75 -18.92
C GLU A 100 17.82 10.72 -20.07
N SER A 101 17.60 9.44 -19.77
CA SER A 101 17.84 8.34 -20.71
C SER A 101 16.61 7.83 -21.46
N SER A 102 15.39 8.18 -21.03
CA SER A 102 14.17 7.60 -21.58
C SER A 102 13.32 8.60 -22.37
N LYS A 103 13.07 8.28 -23.66
CA LYS A 103 12.03 8.93 -24.47
C LYS A 103 10.71 8.82 -23.71
N SER A 104 10.15 9.98 -23.32
CA SER A 104 8.86 10.16 -22.64
C SER A 104 7.95 8.94 -22.71
N THR A 105 7.75 8.27 -21.56
CA THR A 105 6.75 7.21 -21.48
C THR A 105 5.38 7.87 -21.69
N ARG A 106 4.75 7.58 -22.84
CA ARG A 106 3.50 8.19 -23.34
C ARG A 106 2.29 8.13 -22.39
N LYS A 107 2.40 7.47 -21.22
CA LYS A 107 1.32 7.33 -20.25
C LYS A 107 1.48 8.37 -19.14
N PRO A 108 0.46 9.18 -18.84
CA PRO A 108 0.51 10.12 -17.74
C PRO A 108 0.70 9.38 -16.41
N SER A 109 1.40 10.01 -15.48
CA SER A 109 1.54 9.51 -14.11
C SER A 109 0.18 9.40 -13.41
N LEU A 110 0.07 8.59 -12.35
CA LEU A 110 -1.17 8.51 -11.58
C LEU A 110 -1.54 9.87 -10.98
N ALA A 111 -0.52 10.63 -10.55
CA ALA A 111 -0.68 11.98 -10.05
C ALA A 111 -1.30 12.91 -11.09
N LYS A 112 -0.79 12.91 -12.33
CA LYS A 112 -1.34 13.70 -13.43
C LYS A 112 -2.74 13.22 -13.85
N LYS A 113 -2.94 11.90 -13.91
CA LYS A 113 -4.21 11.29 -14.35
C LYS A 113 -5.36 11.60 -13.39
N TYR A 114 -5.11 11.59 -12.09
CA TYR A 114 -6.14 11.77 -11.06
C TYR A 114 -6.04 13.11 -10.31
N GLY A 115 -5.19 14.04 -10.76
CA GLY A 115 -5.01 15.35 -10.13
C GLY A 115 -4.48 15.28 -8.70
N ILE A 116 -3.61 14.31 -8.39
CA ILE A 116 -3.03 14.17 -7.04
C ILE A 116 -1.87 15.15 -6.90
N ILE A 117 -2.16 16.29 -6.29
CA ILE A 117 -1.21 17.40 -6.07
C ILE A 117 -0.53 17.36 -4.69
N ALA A 118 -0.99 16.50 -3.77
CA ALA A 118 -0.46 16.44 -2.42
C ALA A 118 -0.44 15.02 -1.86
N VAL A 119 0.58 14.76 -1.03
CA VAL A 119 0.73 13.51 -0.28
C VAL A 119 -0.24 13.51 0.91
N THR A 120 -0.94 12.39 1.11
CA THR A 120 -1.85 12.16 2.23
C THR A 120 -1.30 11.08 3.17
N PRO A 121 -1.70 11.05 4.45
CA PRO A 121 -1.36 9.95 5.35
C PRO A 121 -1.75 8.57 4.78
N GLU A 122 -2.91 8.51 4.13
CA GLU A 122 -3.48 7.32 3.51
C GLU A 122 -2.63 6.85 2.34
N SER A 123 -2.14 7.76 1.48
CA SER A 123 -1.27 7.39 0.36
C SER A 123 0.09 6.85 0.84
N ILE A 124 0.66 7.41 1.91
CA ILE A 124 1.86 6.88 2.54
C ILE A 124 1.61 5.47 3.10
N CYS A 125 0.49 5.27 3.82
CA CYS A 125 0.13 3.96 4.38
C CYS A 125 -0.11 2.91 3.29
N TYR A 126 -0.72 3.30 2.18
CA TYR A 126 -0.92 2.46 1.01
C TYR A 126 0.42 1.98 0.42
N VAL A 127 1.35 2.91 0.17
CA VAL A 127 2.69 2.57 -0.33
C VAL A 127 3.44 1.69 0.68
N ALA A 128 3.35 1.97 1.97
CA ALA A 128 3.96 1.12 3.00
C ALA A 128 3.44 -0.33 2.95
N ALA A 129 2.14 -0.54 2.73
CA ALA A 129 1.56 -1.87 2.59
C ALA A 129 2.06 -2.58 1.32
N LEU A 130 2.14 -1.87 0.19
CA LEU A 130 2.68 -2.40 -1.06
C LEU A 130 4.16 -2.79 -0.91
N VAL A 131 4.98 -1.90 -0.37
CA VAL A 131 6.41 -2.13 -0.15
C VAL A 131 6.63 -3.34 0.75
N ARG A 132 5.87 -3.46 1.85
CA ARG A 132 5.98 -4.62 2.73
C ARG A 132 5.68 -5.92 1.96
N PHE A 133 4.65 -5.92 1.12
CA PHE A 133 4.32 -7.07 0.29
C PHE A 133 5.39 -7.35 -0.78
N LEU A 134 6.02 -6.33 -1.35
CA LEU A 134 7.12 -6.49 -2.31
C LEU A 134 8.37 -7.11 -1.67
N LEU A 135 8.62 -6.78 -0.41
CA LEU A 135 9.75 -7.26 0.37
C LEU A 135 9.52 -8.65 0.96
N ASN A 136 8.27 -9.10 1.15
CA ASN A 136 7.97 -10.41 1.71
C ASN A 136 8.11 -11.55 0.69
N SER A 137 7.96 -12.79 1.18
CA SER A 137 8.12 -14.00 0.35
C SER A 137 6.81 -14.57 -0.21
N GLN A 138 5.67 -13.91 0.04
CA GLN A 138 4.36 -14.42 -0.39
C GLN A 138 4.19 -14.27 -1.90
N ALA A 139 3.77 -15.33 -2.60
CA ALA A 139 3.59 -15.29 -4.05
C ALA A 139 2.44 -14.36 -4.49
N ALA A 140 1.34 -14.36 -3.73
CA ALA A 140 0.14 -13.57 -3.99
C ALA A 140 -0.23 -12.71 -2.78
N TRP A 141 -0.96 -11.63 -3.03
CA TRP A 141 -1.43 -10.72 -1.98
C TRP A 141 -2.36 -11.48 -1.02
N ALA A 142 -2.08 -11.38 0.27
CA ALA A 142 -2.87 -12.02 1.31
C ALA A 142 -3.00 -11.10 2.52
N LEU A 143 -4.14 -11.18 3.22
CA LEU A 143 -4.39 -10.37 4.41
C LEU A 143 -3.49 -10.74 5.59
N LYS A 144 -3.02 -11.99 5.62
CA LYS A 144 -2.21 -12.55 6.70
C LYS A 144 -0.90 -13.12 6.15
N ASP A 145 0.19 -12.85 6.85
CA ASP A 145 1.56 -13.26 6.55
C ASP A 145 2.19 -13.78 7.85
N GLY A 146 1.91 -15.04 8.18
CA GLY A 146 2.26 -15.62 9.47
C GLY A 146 1.53 -14.95 10.63
N HIS A 147 2.27 -14.26 11.51
CA HIS A 147 1.73 -13.48 12.63
C HIS A 147 1.39 -12.03 12.27
N PHE A 148 1.73 -11.59 11.05
CA PHE A 148 1.42 -10.27 10.55
C PHE A 148 0.05 -10.24 9.87
N GLU A 149 -0.70 -9.16 10.10
CA GLU A 149 -1.99 -8.89 9.46
C GLU A 149 -1.97 -7.51 8.80
N GLY A 150 -2.13 -7.47 7.47
CA GLY A 150 -2.08 -6.26 6.65
C GLY A 150 -3.06 -5.17 7.09
N PRO A 151 -4.35 -5.48 7.32
CA PRO A 151 -5.32 -4.48 7.77
C PRO A 151 -5.00 -3.92 9.16
N VAL A 152 -4.41 -4.72 10.07
CA VAL A 152 -3.97 -4.22 11.37
C VAL A 152 -2.76 -3.30 11.23
N PHE A 153 -1.85 -3.61 10.31
CA PHE A 153 -0.68 -2.79 10.03
C PHE A 153 -1.07 -1.41 9.51
N VAL A 154 -1.89 -1.34 8.46
CA VAL A 154 -2.37 -0.07 7.91
C VAL A 154 -3.11 0.73 8.98
N ARG A 155 -4.04 0.12 9.73
CA ARG A 155 -4.72 0.78 10.85
C ARG A 155 -3.75 1.30 11.92
N SER A 156 -2.68 0.57 12.20
CA SER A 156 -1.67 1.00 13.17
C SER A 156 -0.94 2.25 12.69
N LEU A 157 -0.58 2.34 11.41
CA LEU A 157 0.08 3.49 10.80
C LEU A 157 -0.84 4.71 10.77
N THR A 158 -2.07 4.56 10.25
CA THR A 158 -3.07 5.65 10.21
C THR A 158 -3.37 6.19 11.62
N ARG A 159 -3.42 5.30 12.62
CA ARG A 159 -3.64 5.70 14.02
C ARG A 159 -2.52 6.59 14.57
N VAL A 160 -1.27 6.43 14.12
CA VAL A 160 -0.17 7.31 14.55
C VAL A 160 -0.35 8.72 14.03
N PHE A 161 -0.69 8.85 12.75
CA PHE A 161 -1.01 10.15 12.15
C PHE A 161 -2.19 10.82 12.88
N ALA A 162 -3.30 10.09 13.05
CA ALA A 162 -4.50 10.61 13.70
C ALA A 162 -4.27 11.06 15.17
N ARG A 163 -3.40 10.37 15.91
CA ARG A 163 -3.09 10.71 17.30
C ARG A 163 -2.09 11.86 17.44
N ASN A 164 -1.42 12.27 16.36
CA ASN A 164 -0.32 13.23 16.40
C ASN A 164 -0.44 14.28 15.29
N PRO A 165 -1.47 15.16 15.30
CA PRO A 165 -1.73 16.10 14.20
C PRO A 165 -0.56 17.03 13.86
N LYS A 166 0.09 17.64 14.87
CA LYS A 166 1.27 18.51 14.65
C LYS A 166 2.45 17.78 14.00
N TRP A 167 2.67 16.52 14.37
CA TRP A 167 3.73 15.70 13.78
C TRP A 167 3.34 15.22 12.37
N MET A 168 2.07 14.90 12.15
CA MET A 168 1.53 14.58 10.83
C MET A 168 1.75 15.73 9.87
N GLU A 169 1.36 16.96 10.22
CA GLU A 169 1.57 18.16 9.39
C GLU A 169 3.04 18.36 9.03
N THR A 170 3.95 18.21 10.00
CA THR A 170 5.40 18.33 9.77
C THR A 170 5.92 17.23 8.83
N THR A 171 5.37 16.02 8.94
CA THR A 171 5.73 14.88 8.09
C THR A 171 5.19 15.08 6.68
N LEU A 172 3.91 15.39 6.52
CA LEU A 172 3.29 15.65 5.22
C LEU A 172 3.91 16.83 4.49
N ARG A 173 4.27 17.91 5.21
CA ARG A 173 5.02 19.02 4.62
C ARG A 173 6.28 18.50 3.97
N TRP A 174 7.16 17.84 4.73
CA TRP A 174 8.39 17.28 4.18
C TRP A 174 8.14 16.33 2.99
N TRP A 175 7.14 15.45 3.08
CA TRP A 175 6.76 14.55 1.98
C TRP A 175 6.38 15.31 0.70
N ASN A 176 5.56 16.34 0.80
CA ASN A 176 5.19 17.18 -0.34
C ASN A 176 6.42 17.90 -0.92
N GLU A 177 7.33 18.36 -0.07
CA GLU A 177 8.59 18.96 -0.50
C GLU A 177 9.50 17.99 -1.26
N GLN A 178 9.47 16.70 -0.95
CA GLN A 178 10.28 15.70 -1.66
C GLN A 178 9.63 15.20 -2.95
N VAL A 179 8.30 15.15 -3.01
CA VAL A 179 7.58 14.51 -4.12
C VAL A 179 7.11 15.49 -5.19
N TYR A 180 6.63 16.67 -4.80
CA TYR A 180 5.90 17.58 -5.70
C TYR A 180 6.58 18.93 -5.93
N LYS A 181 7.58 19.33 -5.15
CA LYS A 181 8.33 20.58 -5.41
C LYS A 181 9.07 20.60 -6.75
N THR A 182 9.24 19.46 -7.41
CA THR A 182 9.80 19.38 -8.76
C THR A 182 8.73 19.47 -9.87
N MET A 183 7.46 19.72 -9.53
CA MET A 183 6.37 19.84 -10.51
C MET A 183 5.81 21.26 -10.67
N ASP A 184 6.20 22.19 -9.79
CA ASP A 184 5.77 23.60 -9.87
C ASP A 184 6.54 24.41 -10.93
N ASP A 185 7.63 23.87 -11.50
CA ASP A 185 8.45 24.58 -12.50
C ASP A 185 7.92 24.44 -13.95
N ASP A 186 6.92 23.58 -14.20
CA ASP A 186 6.33 23.35 -15.54
C ASP A 186 4.89 23.91 -15.67
N ALA A 187 4.43 24.69 -14.70
CA ALA A 187 3.17 25.42 -14.81
C ALA A 187 3.42 26.71 -15.59
N ASP A 188 3.48 26.58 -16.91
CA ASP A 188 3.41 27.70 -17.84
C ASP A 188 2.19 28.56 -17.48
N GLU A 189 2.48 29.73 -16.91
CA GLU A 189 1.55 30.80 -16.59
C GLU A 189 1.12 31.52 -17.89
N GLU A 190 0.73 30.75 -18.90
CA GLU A 190 0.39 31.21 -20.24
C GLU A 190 -0.97 30.65 -20.62
N GLY A 191 -2.05 31.32 -20.15
CA GLY A 191 -3.40 30.94 -20.58
C GLY A 191 -4.57 31.67 -19.95
N LEU A 192 -4.43 32.31 -18.78
CA LEU A 192 -5.60 32.90 -18.09
C LEU A 192 -5.84 34.39 -18.38
N ALA A 193 -4.85 35.11 -18.93
CA ALA A 193 -4.98 36.54 -19.21
C ALA A 193 -5.34 36.87 -20.68
N ALA A 194 -5.07 35.97 -21.62
CA ALA A 194 -5.34 36.20 -23.04
C ALA A 194 -6.84 36.09 -23.39
N ASP A 195 -7.55 35.11 -22.81
CA ASP A 195 -8.97 34.87 -23.10
C ASP A 195 -9.92 35.98 -22.62
N LEU A 196 -9.49 36.88 -21.72
CA LEU A 196 -10.33 37.97 -21.23
C LEU A 196 -10.26 39.23 -22.12
N MET A 197 -9.31 39.30 -23.07
CA MET A 197 -9.19 40.45 -23.98
C MET A 197 -9.99 40.30 -25.28
N ASP A 198 -10.52 39.12 -25.60
CA ASP A 198 -11.28 38.85 -26.83
C ASP A 198 -12.79 39.16 -26.73
N LEU A 199 -13.28 39.63 -25.58
CA LEU A 199 -14.71 39.99 -25.39
C LEU A 199 -15.00 41.49 -25.38
N GLU A 200 -13.98 42.35 -25.45
CA GLU A 200 -14.16 43.81 -25.51
C GLU A 200 -13.43 44.39 -26.73
N GLY A 201 -13.92 44.08 -27.92
CA GLY A 201 -13.40 44.68 -29.15
C GLY A 201 -14.25 44.43 -30.39
N ASP A 202 -14.91 45.49 -30.84
CA ASP A 202 -15.20 45.81 -32.24
C ASP A 202 -16.49 45.26 -32.89
N ASP A 203 -17.48 46.13 -32.80
CA ASP A 203 -18.51 46.46 -33.76
C ASP A 203 -18.04 46.57 -35.23
N GLY A 204 -18.78 45.94 -36.17
CA GLY A 204 -18.89 46.44 -37.54
C GLY A 204 -18.75 45.44 -38.69
N GLU A 205 -19.91 44.98 -39.19
CA GLU A 205 -20.28 44.74 -40.60
C GLU A 205 -19.31 44.03 -41.60
N GLY A 206 -19.80 42.93 -42.20
CA GLY A 206 -19.89 42.85 -43.66
C GLY A 206 -19.18 41.71 -44.42
N ALA A 207 -20.00 40.74 -44.86
CA ALA A 207 -20.00 40.06 -46.17
C ALA A 207 -19.04 38.86 -46.47
N GLU A 208 -19.73 37.70 -46.60
CA GLU A 208 -19.73 36.71 -47.71
C GLU A 208 -18.48 35.90 -48.09
N GLY A 209 -18.65 34.57 -48.10
CA GLY A 209 -17.79 33.61 -48.79
C GLY A 209 -18.10 32.15 -48.43
N GLU A 210 -19.01 31.53 -49.18
CA GLU A 210 -19.39 30.11 -49.13
C GLU A 210 -18.21 29.14 -49.36
N SER A 211 -18.20 27.98 -48.71
CA SER A 211 -18.35 26.67 -49.38
C SER A 211 -18.29 25.50 -48.39
N GLU A 212 -19.02 24.46 -48.78
CA GLU A 212 -19.44 23.26 -48.08
C GLU A 212 -18.29 22.30 -47.78
N ASP A 213 -18.44 21.50 -46.73
CA ASP A 213 -18.22 20.04 -46.77
C ASP A 213 -18.79 19.42 -45.46
N GLU A 214 -20.11 19.23 -45.45
CA GLU A 214 -20.77 18.22 -44.62
C GLU A 214 -20.48 16.85 -45.22
N GLN A 215 -19.70 16.02 -44.52
CA GLN A 215 -19.79 14.57 -44.64
C GLN A 215 -19.79 13.94 -43.25
N GLY A 216 -20.99 13.53 -42.85
CA GLY A 216 -21.23 12.77 -41.64
C GLY A 216 -20.68 11.35 -41.71
N PHE A 217 -20.40 10.81 -40.52
CA PHE A 217 -20.30 9.37 -40.32
C PHE A 217 -20.79 9.04 -38.91
N TYR A 218 -22.12 9.05 -38.74
CA TYR A 218 -22.78 8.22 -37.74
C TYR A 218 -23.03 6.87 -38.39
N ALA A 219 -22.33 5.84 -37.93
CA ALA A 219 -22.75 4.47 -38.14
C ALA A 219 -23.35 3.99 -36.82
N GLU A 220 -24.67 3.86 -36.82
CA GLU A 220 -25.42 3.01 -35.91
C GLU A 220 -24.93 1.56 -36.10
N ALA A 221 -24.69 0.88 -34.97
CA ALA A 221 -24.81 -0.56 -34.88
C ALA A 221 -25.44 -0.83 -33.51
N GLU A 222 -26.77 -0.95 -33.54
CA GLU A 222 -27.52 -1.73 -32.56
C GLU A 222 -27.05 -3.18 -32.67
N ASP A 223 -26.67 -3.79 -31.55
CA ASP A 223 -26.82 -5.23 -31.35
C ASP A 223 -27.25 -5.41 -29.89
N GLU A 224 -28.54 -5.68 -29.75
CA GLU A 224 -29.20 -6.18 -28.56
C GLU A 224 -28.84 -7.67 -28.38
N GLU A 225 -28.09 -8.00 -27.32
CA GLU A 225 -28.12 -9.31 -26.64
C GLU A 225 -27.71 -9.03 -25.18
N GLU A 226 -28.68 -8.65 -24.35
CA GLU A 226 -29.34 -9.56 -23.39
C GLU A 226 -28.39 -9.92 -22.24
N LEU A 227 -28.28 -9.10 -21.19
CA LEU A 227 -29.21 -9.05 -20.05
C LEU A 227 -29.74 -10.42 -19.60
N GLU A 228 -28.82 -11.32 -19.24
CA GLU A 228 -29.13 -12.38 -18.28
C GLU A 228 -27.91 -12.63 -17.39
N TYR A 229 -28.13 -12.88 -16.09
CA TYR A 229 -27.17 -12.99 -14.97
C TYR A 229 -26.98 -11.77 -14.04
N ALA A 230 -28.06 -11.03 -13.81
CA ALA A 230 -28.24 -10.35 -12.52
C ALA A 230 -29.63 -10.65 -11.91
N GLN A 231 -30.09 -11.91 -11.93
CA GLN A 231 -31.26 -12.29 -11.14
C GLN A 231 -31.45 -13.78 -10.87
N GLU A 232 -30.46 -14.48 -10.30
CA GLU A 232 -30.76 -15.62 -9.42
C GLU A 232 -29.79 -15.64 -8.25
N VAL A 233 -30.22 -14.99 -7.17
CA VAL A 233 -29.71 -15.22 -5.83
C VAL A 233 -30.53 -16.39 -5.29
N PRO A 234 -30.02 -17.63 -5.21
CA PRO A 234 -30.67 -18.62 -4.37
C PRO A 234 -30.46 -18.18 -2.93
N CYS A 235 -31.54 -17.67 -2.35
CA CYS A 235 -31.73 -17.58 -0.91
C CYS A 235 -31.29 -18.91 -0.30
N ALA A 236 -30.22 -18.89 0.50
CA ALA A 236 -29.78 -20.06 1.23
C ALA A 236 -30.97 -20.60 2.03
N PRO A 237 -31.36 -21.87 1.89
CA PRO A 237 -32.40 -22.44 2.72
C PRO A 237 -31.93 -22.36 4.16
N THR A 238 -32.77 -21.76 4.99
CA THR A 238 -32.71 -21.84 6.45
C THR A 238 -32.49 -23.29 6.83
N ALA A 239 -31.34 -23.59 7.43
CA ALA A 239 -31.16 -24.85 8.12
C ALA A 239 -32.13 -24.82 9.33
N SER A 240 -33.29 -25.45 9.14
CA SER A 240 -34.14 -25.93 10.21
C SER A 240 -33.29 -26.86 11.07
N TYR A 241 -33.18 -26.53 12.34
CA TYR A 241 -32.71 -27.46 13.36
C TYR A 241 -33.79 -28.52 13.50
N ASP A 242 -33.64 -29.63 12.80
CA ASP A 242 -34.39 -30.83 13.13
C ASP A 242 -33.79 -31.42 14.41
N GLU A 243 -34.65 -31.47 15.42
CA GLU A 243 -34.49 -32.12 16.71
C GLU A 243 -34.16 -33.60 16.50
N GLU A 244 -32.93 -34.00 16.83
CA GLU A 244 -32.65 -35.40 17.16
C GLU A 244 -33.28 -35.70 18.54
N PRO A 245 -34.02 -36.82 18.68
CA PRO A 245 -34.84 -37.09 19.85
C PRO A 245 -33.96 -37.41 21.06
N GLY A 246 -34.18 -36.67 22.13
CA GLY A 246 -33.77 -37.11 23.45
C GLY A 246 -34.58 -38.34 23.84
N ASP A 247 -33.89 -39.44 24.11
CA ASP A 247 -34.37 -40.41 25.08
C ASP A 247 -33.37 -40.52 26.24
N ASN A 248 -33.98 -40.57 27.40
CA ASN A 248 -33.53 -40.09 28.68
C ASN A 248 -33.06 -41.27 29.55
N LEU A 249 -32.34 -40.94 30.63
CA LEU A 249 -32.23 -41.68 31.89
C LEU A 249 -31.35 -42.96 31.90
N SER A 250 -30.25 -42.94 32.66
CA SER A 250 -30.33 -43.15 34.11
C SER A 250 -28.97 -43.03 34.81
N ASP A 251 -28.97 -42.26 35.90
CA ASP A 251 -28.27 -42.44 37.17
C ASP A 251 -27.02 -43.33 37.28
N GLY A 252 -26.01 -42.79 37.96
CA GLY A 252 -24.94 -43.60 38.53
C GLY A 252 -23.82 -42.78 39.15
N ALA A 253 -24.11 -42.05 40.22
CA ALA A 253 -23.07 -41.69 41.17
C ALA A 253 -22.48 -42.96 41.79
N ASP A 254 -21.15 -43.13 41.76
CA ASP A 254 -20.47 -43.63 42.95
C ASP A 254 -19.07 -43.02 43.09
N GLN A 255 -18.88 -42.51 44.29
CA GLN A 255 -17.67 -42.03 44.92
C GLN A 255 -16.78 -43.24 45.26
N ARG A 256 -15.51 -42.95 45.54
CA ARG A 256 -14.48 -43.75 46.25
C ARG A 256 -13.37 -44.23 45.32
N ASP A 257 -12.09 -44.20 45.68
CA ASP A 257 -11.28 -43.60 46.75
C ASP A 257 -9.90 -44.24 46.54
N LEU A 258 -8.81 -43.45 46.74
CA LEU A 258 -7.52 -43.91 47.30
C LEU A 258 -6.69 -44.89 46.42
N ASP A 259 -5.37 -44.81 46.24
CA ASP A 259 -4.30 -44.35 47.12
C ASP A 259 -3.02 -44.00 46.33
N ALA A 260 -2.24 -43.11 46.93
CA ALA A 260 -0.78 -43.07 47.03
C ALA A 260 0.09 -43.78 45.98
N ASN A 261 1.03 -43.02 45.40
CA ASN A 261 2.42 -43.42 45.58
C ASN A 261 3.37 -42.21 45.58
N ALA A 262 3.84 -41.88 46.78
CA ALA A 262 5.11 -41.21 47.01
C ALA A 262 6.09 -42.32 47.39
N ASP A 263 7.21 -42.45 46.68
CA ASP A 263 8.49 -42.76 47.32
C ASP A 263 9.67 -42.63 46.36
N ALA A 264 10.79 -42.23 46.97
CA ALA A 264 12.20 -42.22 46.53
C ALA A 264 12.67 -41.13 45.55
#